data_AF-A0A7Y1SV67-F1
#
_entry.id   AF-A0A7Y1SV67-F1
#
_cell.length_a   1.000
_cell.length_b   1.000
_cell.length_c   1.000
_cell.angle_alpha   90.00
_cell.angle_beta   90.00
_cell.angle_gamma   90.00
#
_symmetry.space_group_name_H-M   'P 1'
#
loop_
_entity.id
_entity.type
_entity.pdbx_description
1 polymer ?
#
loop_
_entity_poly.entity_id
_entity_poly.type
_entity_poly.pdbx_seq_one_letter_code
_entity_poly.pdbx_strand_id
1 'polypeptide(L)'
;MIDIRWIRERPAELKDALIRRNMDPAIVDVLVRLDEERRAIRTLAEDKRAEQKALGREIAKLEGDERERALEQASKLSEDVSSLTTEADAADEIFLARFAPLPNPPHESVPMGDGEED
;
A
#
# COMPACT_ATOMS: atom_id res chain seq x y z
N MET A 1 14.47 10.51 -1.70
CA MET A 1 13.39 9.57 -2.06
C MET A 1 12.31 10.41 -2.71
N ILE A 2 11.88 10.02 -3.91
CA ILE A 2 10.78 10.70 -4.60
C ILE A 2 9.54 10.67 -3.71
N ASP A 3 8.68 11.68 -3.80
CA ASP A 3 7.42 11.66 -3.06
C ASP A 3 6.51 10.59 -3.70
N ILE A 4 5.92 9.72 -2.89
CA ILE A 4 5.00 8.69 -3.37
C ILE A 4 3.81 9.26 -4.15
N ARG A 5 3.46 10.53 -3.90
CA ARG A 5 2.48 11.29 -4.68
C ARG A 5 2.80 11.31 -6.18
N TRP A 6 4.07 11.26 -6.57
CA TRP A 6 4.45 11.18 -7.98
C TRP A 6 3.96 9.89 -8.65
N ILE A 7 3.98 8.75 -7.95
CA ILE A 7 3.46 7.50 -8.49
C ILE A 7 1.95 7.60 -8.73
N ARG A 8 1.25 8.31 -7.84
CA ARG A 8 -0.21 8.40 -7.83
C ARG A 8 -0.76 9.44 -8.79
N GLU A 9 -0.17 10.62 -8.77
CA GLU A 9 -0.69 11.81 -9.43
C GLU A 9 0.02 12.08 -10.76
N ARG A 10 1.26 11.61 -10.89
CA ARG A 10 2.16 11.93 -12.02
C ARG A 10 2.95 10.73 -12.56
N PRO A 11 2.32 9.55 -12.78
CA PRO A 11 3.05 8.37 -13.23
C PRO A 11 3.68 8.57 -14.61
N ALA A 12 3.05 9.35 -15.50
CA ALA A 12 3.59 9.66 -16.82
C ALA A 12 4.89 10.49 -16.73
N GLU A 13 4.89 11.57 -15.94
CA GLU A 13 6.09 12.40 -15.71
C GLU A 13 7.23 11.59 -15.09
N LEU A 14 6.90 10.65 -14.18
CA LEU A 14 7.90 9.75 -13.60
C LEU A 14 8.50 8.80 -14.64
N LYS A 15 7.67 8.23 -15.53
CA LYS A 15 8.16 7.38 -16.64
C LYS A 15 9.10 8.15 -17.56
N ASP A 16 8.73 9.37 -17.96
CA ASP A 16 9.57 10.22 -18.80
C ASP A 16 10.91 10.54 -18.10
N ALA A 17 10.89 10.82 -16.81
CA ALA A 17 12.10 11.05 -16.02
C ALA A 17 13.02 9.82 -15.95
N LEU A 18 12.46 8.61 -15.91
CA LEU A 18 13.22 7.36 -15.94
C LEU A 18 13.81 7.07 -17.33
N ILE A 19 13.04 7.31 -18.41
CA ILE A 19 13.51 7.16 -19.78
C ILE A 19 14.70 8.08 -20.04
N ARG A 20 14.64 9.35 -19.59
CA ARG A 20 15.76 10.31 -19.68
C ARG A 20 17.02 9.86 -18.94
N ARG A 21 16.90 8.90 -18.02
CA ARG A 21 18.01 8.30 -17.27
C ARG A 21 18.37 6.90 -17.75
N ASN A 22 17.86 6.49 -18.91
CA ASN A 22 18.07 5.17 -19.48
C ASN A 22 17.64 4.03 -18.53
N MET A 23 16.59 4.28 -17.74
CA MET A 23 15.97 3.30 -16.82
C MET A 23 14.66 2.78 -17.40
N ASP A 24 14.28 1.56 -16.99
CA ASP A 24 13.03 0.94 -17.43
C ASP A 24 11.80 1.65 -16.82
N PRO A 25 10.93 2.28 -17.62
CA PRO A 25 9.72 2.94 -17.13
C PRO A 25 8.64 1.96 -16.63
N ALA A 26 8.73 0.66 -16.95
CA ALA A 26 7.74 -0.34 -16.53
C ALA A 26 7.70 -0.51 -15.00
N ILE A 27 8.78 -0.13 -14.29
CA ILE A 27 8.79 -0.11 -12.82
C ILE A 27 7.70 0.81 -12.24
N VAL A 28 7.32 1.87 -12.95
CA VAL A 28 6.26 2.79 -12.50
C VAL A 28 4.91 2.08 -12.51
N ASP A 29 4.61 1.28 -13.52
CA ASP A 29 3.36 0.50 -13.58
C ASP A 29 3.29 -0.54 -12.46
N VAL A 30 4.44 -1.17 -12.16
CA VAL A 30 4.54 -2.09 -11.01
C VAL A 30 4.27 -1.35 -9.70
N LEU A 31 4.85 -0.17 -9.52
CA LEU A 31 4.67 0.63 -8.29
C LEU A 31 3.26 1.17 -8.13
N VAL A 32 2.59 1.56 -9.22
CA VAL A 32 1.18 1.95 -9.19
C VAL A 32 0.34 0.79 -8.67
N ARG A 33 0.49 -0.40 -9.26
CA ARG A 33 -0.26 -1.60 -8.85
C ARG A 33 0.01 -1.99 -7.40
N LEU A 34 1.27 -1.95 -6.97
CA LEU A 34 1.64 -2.24 -5.58
C LEU A 34 1.06 -1.19 -4.60
N ASP A 35 0.99 0.09 -4.98
CA ASP A 35 0.34 1.12 -4.17
C ASP A 35 -1.17 0.91 -4.06
N GLU A 36 -1.83 0.48 -5.14
CA GLU A 36 -3.25 0.14 -5.12
C GLU A 36 -3.53 -1.06 -4.21
N GLU A 37 -2.76 -2.13 -4.37
CA GLU A 37 -2.93 -3.38 -3.61
C GLU A 37 -2.71 -3.16 -2.11
N ARG A 38 -1.58 -2.54 -1.72
CA ARG A 38 -1.30 -2.28 -0.29
C ARG A 38 -2.36 -1.39 0.35
N ARG A 39 -2.91 -0.41 -0.38
CA ARG A 39 -3.98 0.47 0.12
C ARG A 39 -5.29 -0.29 0.27
N ALA A 40 -5.64 -1.13 -0.69
CA ALA A 40 -6.84 -1.94 -0.62
C ALA A 40 -6.81 -2.90 0.58
N ILE A 41 -5.69 -3.59 0.79
CA ILE A 41 -5.52 -4.52 1.93
C ILE A 41 -5.58 -3.74 3.25
N ARG A 42 -4.89 -2.59 3.34
CA ARG A 42 -4.90 -1.76 4.55
C ARG A 42 -6.30 -1.23 4.87
N THR A 43 -7.06 -0.80 3.87
CA THR A 43 -8.47 -0.41 4.05
C THR A 43 -9.31 -1.58 4.54
N LEU A 44 -9.17 -2.76 3.94
CA LEU A 44 -9.90 -3.95 4.35
C LEU A 44 -9.58 -4.38 5.79
N ALA A 45 -8.32 -4.29 6.21
CA ALA A 45 -7.88 -4.55 7.58
C ALA A 45 -8.57 -3.60 8.58
N GLU A 46 -8.61 -2.31 8.27
CA GLU A 46 -9.26 -1.30 9.12
C GLU A 46 -10.79 -1.48 9.18
N ASP A 47 -11.43 -1.83 8.06
CA ASP A 47 -12.86 -2.14 8.02
C ASP A 47 -13.19 -3.36 8.91
N LYS A 48 -12.39 -4.43 8.79
CA LYS A 48 -12.54 -5.63 9.63
C LYS A 48 -12.29 -5.35 11.11
N ARG A 49 -11.34 -4.47 11.41
CA ARG A 49 -11.07 -4.02 12.78
C ARG A 49 -12.24 -3.21 13.34
N ALA A 50 -12.87 -2.37 12.52
CA ALA A 50 -14.07 -1.63 12.91
C ALA A 50 -15.25 -2.57 13.18
N GLU A 51 -15.44 -3.60 12.34
CA GLU A 51 -16.44 -4.66 12.50
C GLU A 51 -16.21 -5.44 13.82
N GLN A 52 -14.98 -5.88 14.07
CA GLN A 52 -14.60 -6.55 15.32
C GLN A 52 -14.91 -5.70 16.56
N LYS A 53 -14.59 -4.39 16.51
CA LYS A 53 -14.86 -3.46 17.61
C LYS A 53 -16.35 -3.24 17.81
N ALA A 54 -17.14 -3.22 16.73
CA ALA A 54 -18.59 -3.12 16.82
C ALA A 54 -19.19 -4.36 17.49
N LEU A 55 -18.81 -5.55 17.02
CA LEU A 55 -19.26 -6.82 17.57
C LEU A 55 -18.88 -6.96 19.05
N GLY A 56 -17.67 -6.56 19.44
CA GLY A 56 -17.25 -6.57 20.85
C GLY A 56 -18.14 -5.74 21.78
N ARG A 57 -18.73 -4.64 21.28
CA ARG A 57 -19.71 -3.83 22.03
C ARG A 57 -21.08 -4.48 22.09
N GLU A 58 -21.46 -5.25 21.06
CA GLU A 58 -22.72 -5.98 21.03
C GLU A 58 -22.69 -7.19 21.96
N ILE A 59 -21.59 -7.94 21.98
CA ILE A 59 -21.37 -9.09 22.88
C ILE A 59 -21.60 -8.73 24.34
N ALA A 60 -21.22 -7.51 24.76
CA ALA A 60 -21.43 -7.04 26.13
C ALA A 60 -22.91 -6.94 26.54
N LYS A 61 -23.84 -6.98 25.57
CA LYS A 61 -25.29 -6.90 25.78
C LYS A 61 -26.02 -8.22 25.52
N LEU A 62 -25.32 -9.23 25.01
CA LEU A 62 -25.89 -10.54 24.69
C LEU A 62 -25.74 -11.49 25.88
N GLU A 63 -26.62 -12.49 25.96
CA GLU A 63 -26.57 -13.55 26.97
C GLU A 63 -26.85 -14.92 26.33
N GLY A 64 -26.54 -16.01 27.03
CA GLY A 64 -26.81 -17.38 26.58
C GLY A 64 -26.17 -17.73 25.22
N ASP A 65 -26.87 -18.53 24.42
CA ASP A 65 -26.43 -19.01 23.10
C ASP A 65 -26.08 -17.89 22.11
N GLU A 66 -26.76 -16.73 22.18
CA GLU A 66 -26.49 -15.59 21.29
C GLU A 66 -25.11 -14.99 21.58
N ARG A 67 -24.73 -14.93 22.86
CA ARG A 67 -23.40 -14.47 23.28
C ARG A 67 -22.31 -15.44 22.82
N GLU A 68 -22.55 -16.75 22.92
CA GLU A 68 -21.58 -17.77 22.51
C GLU A 68 -21.30 -17.70 21.00
N ARG A 69 -22.36 -17.61 20.18
CA ARG A 69 -22.23 -17.44 18.72
C ARG A 69 -21.48 -16.17 18.35
N ALA A 70 -21.75 -15.07 19.04
CA ALA A 70 -21.08 -13.79 18.79
C ALA A 70 -19.59 -13.83 19.19
N LEU A 71 -19.23 -14.57 20.24
CA LEU A 71 -17.84 -14.80 20.62
C LEU A 71 -17.08 -15.62 19.56
N GLU A 72 -17.70 -16.65 18.98
CA GLU A 72 -17.11 -17.40 17.86
C GLU A 72 -16.87 -16.52 16.63
N GLN A 73 -17.84 -15.66 16.29
CA GLN A 73 -17.69 -14.69 15.20
C GLN A 73 -16.57 -13.67 15.48
N ALA A 74 -16.46 -13.19 16.72
CA ALA A 74 -15.41 -12.27 17.12
C ALA A 74 -14.01 -12.90 17.06
N SER A 75 -13.89 -14.20 17.36
CA SER A 75 -12.64 -14.93 17.18
C SER A 75 -12.21 -14.95 15.71
N LYS A 76 -13.12 -15.32 14.79
CA LYS A 76 -12.84 -15.34 13.35
C LYS A 76 -12.44 -13.97 12.82
N LEU A 77 -13.17 -12.92 13.21
CA LEU A 77 -12.80 -11.55 12.85
C LEU A 77 -11.43 -11.15 13.41
N SER A 78 -11.04 -11.64 14.58
CA SER A 78 -9.70 -11.39 15.12
C SER A 78 -8.60 -12.04 14.28
N GLU A 79 -8.84 -13.24 13.78
CA GLU A 79 -7.92 -13.95 12.88
C GLU A 79 -7.82 -13.22 11.54
N ASP A 80 -8.96 -12.81 10.95
CA ASP A 80 -9.00 -12.03 9.71
C ASP A 80 -8.24 -10.71 9.84
N VAL A 81 -8.46 -9.94 10.91
CA VAL A 81 -7.76 -8.68 11.16
C VAL A 81 -6.25 -8.91 11.28
N SER A 82 -5.83 -9.97 11.98
CA SER A 82 -4.42 -10.32 12.13
C SER A 82 -3.77 -10.69 10.80
N SER A 83 -4.44 -11.51 9.98
CA SER A 83 -3.97 -11.88 8.63
C SER A 83 -3.85 -10.66 7.73
N LEU A 84 -4.92 -9.87 7.62
CA LEU A 84 -4.96 -8.68 6.76
C LEU A 84 -3.96 -7.61 7.17
N THR A 85 -3.69 -7.46 8.47
CA THR A 85 -2.64 -6.55 8.96
C THR A 85 -1.26 -7.03 8.50
N THR A 86 -0.99 -8.33 8.66
CA THR A 86 0.28 -8.93 8.21
C THR A 86 0.46 -8.81 6.71
N GLU A 87 -0.60 -9.05 5.94
CA GLU A 87 -0.60 -8.88 4.48
C GLU A 87 -0.39 -7.42 4.07
N ALA A 88 -1.00 -6.47 4.78
CA ALA A 88 -0.80 -5.04 4.52
C ALA A 88 0.65 -4.63 4.76
N ASP A 89 1.25 -5.08 5.87
CA ASP A 89 2.65 -4.78 6.20
C ASP A 89 3.61 -5.41 5.19
N ALA A 90 3.37 -6.66 4.77
CA ALA A 90 4.14 -7.30 3.71
C ALA A 90 4.03 -6.55 2.37
N ALA A 91 2.83 -6.09 2.00
CA ALA A 91 2.62 -5.30 0.79
C ALA A 91 3.35 -3.95 0.86
N ASP A 92 3.38 -3.31 2.02
CA ASP A 92 4.16 -2.10 2.26
C ASP A 92 5.68 -2.33 2.13
N GLU A 93 6.19 -3.45 2.66
CA GLU A 93 7.61 -3.84 2.50
C GLU A 93 7.97 -4.11 1.04
N ILE A 94 7.12 -4.84 0.31
CA ILE A 94 7.31 -5.12 -1.13
C ILE A 94 7.32 -3.80 -1.91
N PHE A 95 6.36 -2.91 -1.64
CA PHE A 95 6.32 -1.58 -2.26
C PHE A 95 7.62 -0.81 -1.98
N LEU A 96 8.04 -0.72 -0.71
CA LEU A 96 9.23 0.03 -0.32
C LEU A 96 10.50 -0.53 -0.95
N ALA A 97 10.64 -1.85 -1.03
CA ALA A 97 11.78 -2.50 -1.66
C ALA A 97 11.91 -2.16 -3.16
N ARG A 98 10.79 -1.95 -3.85
CA ARG A 98 10.77 -1.51 -5.26
C ARG A 98 10.88 0.00 -5.43
N PHE A 99 10.43 0.75 -4.43
CA PHE A 99 10.42 2.21 -4.47
C PHE A 99 11.75 2.84 -4.06
N ALA A 100 12.41 2.30 -3.04
CA ALA A 100 13.68 2.79 -2.51
C ALA A 100 14.81 2.97 -3.54
N PRO A 101 15.00 2.08 -4.55
CA PRO A 101 16.06 2.27 -5.54
C PRO A 101 15.74 3.35 -6.59
N LEU A 102 14.52 3.91 -6.63
CA LEU A 102 14.20 4.95 -7.61
C LEU A 102 14.93 6.27 -7.28
N PRO A 103 15.69 6.83 -8.23
CA PRO A 103 16.38 8.09 -8.01
C PRO A 103 15.40 9.27 -8.07
N ASN A 104 15.69 10.36 -7.36
CA ASN A 104 14.85 11.56 -7.42
C ASN A 104 14.82 12.14 -8.85
N PRO A 105 13.67 12.57 -9.37
CA PRO A 105 13.59 13.15 -10.72
C PRO A 105 14.49 14.39 -10.82
N PRO A 106 15.14 14.62 -11.98
CA PRO A 106 15.96 15.81 -12.18
C PRO A 106 15.12 17.08 -12.05
N HIS A 107 15.69 18.15 -11.51
CA HIS A 107 15.02 19.45 -11.45
C HIS A 107 14.75 19.96 -12.88
N GLU A 108 13.62 20.63 -13.09
CA GLU A 108 13.19 21.17 -14.40
C GLU A 108 14.22 22.08 -15.08
N SER A 109 15.17 22.63 -14.31
CA SER A 109 16.26 23.50 -14.79
C SER A 109 17.50 22.75 -15.26
N VAL A 110 17.56 21.42 -15.14
CA VAL A 110 18.71 20.63 -15.59
C VAL A 110 18.54 20.35 -17.09
N PRO A 111 19.42 20.87 -17.96
CA PRO A 111 19.35 20.59 -19.40
C PRO A 111 19.53 19.10 -19.66
N MET A 112 18.87 18.58 -20.70
CA MET A 112 19.07 17.21 -21.17
C MET A 112 20.51 17.04 -21.64
N GLY A 113 21.35 16.37 -20.85
CA GLY A 113 22.67 15.93 -21.27
C GLY A 113 22.58 14.49 -21.75
N ASP A 114 22.67 14.30 -23.07
CA ASP A 114 22.94 13.01 -23.68
C ASP A 114 24.45 12.77 -23.59
N GLY A 115 24.89 11.81 -22.78
CA GLY A 115 26.24 11.25 -22.82
C GLY A 115 27.39 12.12 -22.29
N GLU A 116 28.32 11.46 -21.62
CA GLU A 116 29.68 11.95 -21.43
C GLU A 116 30.38 11.98 -22.81
N GLU A 117 30.31 13.12 -23.47
CA GLU A 117 31.43 13.68 -24.23
C GLU A 117 31.79 14.95 -23.42
N ASP A 118 32.57 14.81 -22.34
CA ASP A 118 34.04 14.89 -22.33
C ASP A 118 34.66 14.15 -21.13
#